data_AF-A0A0C1H6A6-F1
#
_entry.id   AF-A0A0C1H6A6-F1
#
_cell.length_a   1.000
_cell.length_b   1.000
_cell.length_c   1.000
_cell.angle_alpha   90.00
_cell.angle_beta   90.00
_cell.angle_gamma   90.00
#
_symmetry.space_group_name_H-M   'P 1'
#
loop_
_entity.id
_entity.type
_entity.pdbx_description
1 polymer ?
#
loop_
_entity_poly.entity_id
_entity_poly.type
_entity_poly.pdbx_seq_one_letter_code
_entity_poly.pdbx_strand_id
1 'polypeptide(L)'
;MHPISSASIESLPNELLLPILEACVVPSLFSVCKRWHNLLATEVMPPLYKQIAQLHFPGGNSTIQQTLMLAKFYQLNPGLTSTEKVYQVFKQVFTLAKSISTLEFKEKTEEKRGLTLVNYSSYLLNINRLLLWKKLRGGEEYLSREEIKHLPLEKKGALLRDWIAENRKNITALDLSRIDLTYLPPEICQLSQLQTLDLRENQLTALPTEIGQLSELQYLYLNQNQLTSLPAEISQLSQLQELHLSQNQLTALPAEIGQLSELQTLDLRENELNNLPAEIGRLPQLQWLGLSQNQLTSLPEEIGRLSQLQELYLNQNQLTSLPAEIGQLSQLEWLDLNQNQLTSLPEEIGQLSQLEWLDLNQNQLTSL
;
A
#
# COMPACT_ATOMS: atom_id res chain seq x y z
N MET A 1 5.37 43.24 -11.66
CA MET A 1 5.82 42.38 -12.77
C MET A 1 7.19 41.81 -12.39
N HIS A 2 7.32 40.48 -12.38
CA HIS A 2 8.53 39.71 -12.07
C HIS A 2 9.62 39.85 -13.16
N PRO A 3 10.87 39.41 -12.88
CA PRO A 3 11.24 38.01 -13.18
C PRO A 3 11.97 37.26 -12.04
N ILE A 4 12.04 35.95 -12.23
CA ILE A 4 12.59 34.86 -11.39
C ILE A 4 14.10 34.67 -11.63
N SER A 5 14.79 34.07 -10.64
CA SER A 5 16.00 33.19 -10.69
C SER A 5 17.38 33.73 -10.28
N SER A 6 17.93 33.22 -9.18
CA SER A 6 19.02 32.20 -9.18
C SER A 6 19.40 31.80 -7.73
N ALA A 7 19.59 30.50 -7.47
CA ALA A 7 19.90 29.92 -6.16
C ALA A 7 21.40 30.02 -5.80
N SER A 8 21.78 30.11 -4.51
CA SER A 8 22.94 29.37 -3.92
C SER A 8 23.19 29.62 -2.40
N ILE A 9 23.80 28.60 -1.75
CA ILE A 9 24.48 28.51 -0.43
C ILE A 9 23.62 28.29 0.82
N GLU A 10 22.37 28.76 0.88
CA GLU A 10 21.40 28.34 1.92
C GLU A 10 20.79 26.94 1.66
N SER A 11 21.27 26.28 0.60
CA SER A 11 21.00 24.89 0.23
C SER A 11 21.91 23.93 1.03
N LEU A 12 21.52 23.70 2.29
CA LEU A 12 21.71 22.53 3.19
C LEU A 12 22.91 21.61 2.92
N PRO A 13 23.95 21.60 3.79
CA PRO A 13 24.21 20.39 4.63
C PRO A 13 25.16 20.55 5.86
N ASN A 14 24.88 19.89 7.02
CA ASN A 14 25.89 19.24 7.93
C ASN A 14 25.41 18.66 9.29
N GLU A 15 24.19 18.88 9.77
CA GLU A 15 23.91 18.63 11.21
C GLU A 15 23.01 17.44 11.52
N LEU A 16 22.77 16.61 10.51
CA LEU A 16 21.97 15.38 10.61
C LEU A 16 22.81 14.17 11.05
N LEU A 17 24.01 14.44 11.58
CA LEU A 17 25.15 13.53 11.65
C LEU A 17 25.46 13.04 13.07
N LEU A 18 24.91 13.62 14.14
CA LEU A 18 25.44 13.34 15.49
C LEU A 18 25.25 11.89 15.99
N PRO A 19 24.11 11.20 15.78
CA PRO A 19 23.96 9.79 16.19
C PRO A 19 24.58 8.79 15.18
N ILE A 20 24.98 9.26 13.99
CA ILE A 20 25.72 8.50 12.97
C ILE A 20 27.24 8.67 13.18
N LEU A 21 27.67 9.84 13.69
CA LEU A 21 29.04 10.18 14.10
C LEU A 21 29.48 9.43 15.37
N GLU A 22 28.54 9.02 16.24
CA GLU A 22 28.86 8.20 17.42
C GLU A 22 29.31 6.76 17.07
N ALA A 23 29.08 6.28 15.84
CA ALA A 23 29.43 4.93 15.41
C ALA A 23 30.77 4.82 14.63
N CYS A 24 31.38 5.94 14.19
CA CYS A 24 32.61 5.95 13.36
C CYS A 24 33.60 7.02 13.88
N VAL A 25 34.60 6.60 14.65
CA VAL A 25 35.56 7.46 15.40
C VAL A 25 36.58 8.18 14.49
N VAL A 26 36.69 9.53 14.57
CA VAL A 26 37.92 10.37 14.75
C VAL A 26 37.52 11.82 15.16
N PRO A 27 38.28 12.57 16.01
CA PRO A 27 37.77 13.62 16.92
C PRO A 27 37.39 15.01 16.38
N SER A 28 37.59 15.38 15.11
CA SER A 28 37.48 16.79 14.69
C SER A 28 36.06 17.31 14.36
N LEU A 29 35.01 16.47 14.47
CA LEU A 29 33.62 16.78 14.09
C LEU A 29 32.66 17.05 15.27
N PHE A 30 33.13 16.92 16.51
CA PHE A 30 32.32 17.07 17.73
C PHE A 30 31.84 18.52 18.02
N SER A 31 32.51 19.54 17.47
CA SER A 31 32.28 20.95 17.87
C SER A 31 31.16 21.67 17.11
N VAL A 32 30.72 21.17 15.95
CA VAL A 32 29.76 21.87 15.07
C VAL A 32 28.30 21.47 15.37
N CYS A 33 28.02 20.19 15.61
CA CYS A 33 26.66 19.66 15.78
C CYS A 33 25.97 20.06 17.10
N LYS A 34 26.71 20.48 18.12
CA LYS A 34 26.14 20.89 19.42
C LYS A 34 25.34 22.21 19.31
N ARG A 35 25.62 23.02 18.28
CA ARG A 35 25.10 24.39 18.17
C ARG A 35 23.67 24.48 17.60
N TRP A 36 23.22 23.46 16.86
CA TRP A 36 21.96 23.51 16.10
C TRP A 36 21.02 22.33 16.33
N HIS A 37 21.39 21.44 17.27
CA HIS A 37 20.61 20.26 17.63
C HIS A 37 19.13 20.59 17.96
N ASN A 38 18.90 21.66 18.72
CA ASN A 38 17.54 22.08 19.07
C ASN A 38 16.74 22.47 17.83
N LEU A 39 17.31 23.28 16.93
CA LEU A 39 16.62 23.72 15.72
C LEU A 39 16.27 22.55 14.79
N LEU A 40 17.16 21.58 14.65
CA LEU A 40 16.85 20.36 13.90
C LEU A 40 15.73 19.54 14.54
N ALA A 41 15.76 19.38 15.86
CA ALA A 41 14.76 18.61 16.59
C ALA A 41 13.39 19.31 16.63
N THR A 42 13.33 20.64 16.67
CA THR A 42 12.06 21.38 16.80
C THR A 42 11.50 21.88 15.48
N GLU A 43 12.35 22.21 14.50
CA GLU A 43 11.91 22.83 13.24
C GLU A 43 12.01 21.92 12.02
N VAL A 44 12.97 20.98 11.97
CA VAL A 44 13.21 20.16 10.76
C VAL A 44 12.59 18.77 10.86
N MET A 45 12.76 18.08 11.99
CA MET A 45 12.32 16.69 12.15
C MET A 45 10.79 16.52 12.17
N PRO A 46 10.01 17.36 12.87
CA PRO A 46 8.56 17.19 12.88
C PRO A 46 7.93 17.41 11.50
N PRO A 47 8.31 18.43 10.70
CA PRO A 47 7.85 18.53 9.31
C PRO A 47 8.34 17.38 8.42
N LEU A 48 9.58 16.92 8.60
CA LEU A 48 10.10 15.77 7.85
C LEU A 48 9.30 14.49 8.15
N TYR A 49 8.92 14.25 9.41
CA TYR A 49 8.09 13.11 9.79
C TYR A 49 6.74 13.12 9.03
N LYS A 50 6.11 14.30 8.95
CA LYS A 50 4.87 14.49 8.20
C LYS A 50 5.07 14.26 6.70
N GLN A 51 6.17 14.71 6.13
CA GLN A 51 6.50 14.47 4.72
C GLN A 51 6.79 13.00 4.42
N ILE A 52 7.47 12.29 5.31
CA ILE A 52 7.68 10.84 5.19
C ILE A 52 6.34 10.11 5.25
N ALA A 53 5.45 10.53 6.15
CA ALA A 53 4.11 9.98 6.24
C ALA A 53 3.32 10.22 4.94
N GLN A 54 3.38 11.45 4.41
CA GLN A 54 2.76 11.78 3.13
C GLN A 54 3.32 10.95 1.96
N LEU A 55 4.62 10.62 1.98
CA LEU A 55 5.23 9.78 0.96
C LEU A 55 4.76 8.31 1.03
N HIS A 56 4.54 7.77 2.24
CA HIS A 56 4.03 6.40 2.44
C HIS A 56 2.52 6.28 2.19
N PHE A 57 1.78 7.36 2.45
CA PHE A 57 0.32 7.39 2.41
C PHE A 57 -0.18 8.62 1.60
N PRO A 58 0.04 8.67 0.27
CA PRO A 58 -0.23 9.86 -0.56
C PRO A 58 -1.72 10.25 -0.75
N GLY A 59 -2.67 9.63 -0.04
CA GLY A 59 -4.11 9.90 -0.14
C GLY A 59 -4.60 11.12 0.67
N GLY A 60 -5.84 11.56 0.39
CA GLY A 60 -6.54 12.72 0.99
C GLY A 60 -6.82 12.67 2.50
N ASN A 61 -6.12 11.79 3.23
CA ASN A 61 -6.17 11.71 4.68
C ASN A 61 -5.52 12.95 5.32
N SER A 62 -5.98 13.30 6.52
CA SER A 62 -5.33 14.37 7.29
C SER A 62 -3.89 14.00 7.62
N THR A 63 -3.00 15.00 7.70
CA THR A 63 -1.59 14.76 8.07
C THR A 63 -1.46 14.02 9.40
N ILE A 64 -2.39 14.23 10.34
CA ILE A 64 -2.40 13.54 11.64
C ILE A 64 -2.65 12.04 11.43
N GLN A 65 -3.65 11.67 10.63
CA GLN A 65 -3.95 10.27 10.33
C GLN A 65 -2.77 9.58 9.62
N GLN A 66 -2.20 10.20 8.59
CA GLN A 66 -1.01 9.67 7.89
C GLN A 66 0.15 9.44 8.87
N THR A 67 0.35 10.38 9.80
CA THR A 67 1.41 10.30 10.81
C THR A 67 1.18 9.16 11.82
N LEU A 68 -0.08 8.89 12.17
CA LEU A 68 -0.48 7.75 13.00
C LEU A 68 -0.30 6.43 12.25
N MET A 69 -0.69 6.37 10.97
CA MET A 69 -0.47 5.22 10.09
C MET A 69 1.02 4.91 9.95
N LEU A 70 1.86 5.91 9.73
CA LEU A 70 3.32 5.72 9.68
C LEU A 70 3.89 5.18 11.00
N ALA A 71 3.36 5.66 12.13
CA ALA A 71 3.77 5.15 13.44
C ALA A 71 3.37 3.68 13.63
N LYS A 72 2.16 3.30 13.21
CA LYS A 72 1.72 1.89 13.20
C LYS A 72 2.62 1.05 12.29
N PHE A 73 2.86 1.52 11.07
CA PHE A 73 3.66 0.85 10.04
C PHE A 73 5.05 0.47 10.54
N TYR A 74 5.80 1.43 11.09
CA TYR A 74 7.13 1.20 11.66
C TYR A 74 7.11 0.70 13.11
N GLN A 75 5.94 0.35 13.66
CA GLN A 75 5.73 -0.13 15.03
C GLN A 75 6.37 0.79 16.09
N LEU A 76 6.20 2.11 15.90
CA LEU A 76 6.79 3.13 16.74
C LEU A 76 6.01 3.29 18.06
N ASN A 77 6.72 3.47 19.17
CA ASN A 77 6.09 3.75 20.46
C ASN A 77 5.35 5.11 20.42
N PRO A 78 4.08 5.18 20.84
CA PRO A 78 3.27 6.40 20.79
C PRO A 78 3.86 7.56 21.62
N GLY A 79 4.58 7.26 22.71
CA GLY A 79 5.23 8.24 23.59
C GLY A 79 6.47 8.91 23.01
N LEU A 80 6.95 8.47 21.84
CA LEU A 80 8.10 9.10 21.17
C LEU A 80 7.74 10.46 20.59
N THR A 81 8.69 11.39 20.70
CA THR A 81 8.66 12.66 19.97
C THR A 81 8.76 12.41 18.46
N SER A 82 8.29 13.37 17.64
CA SER A 82 8.40 13.26 16.17
C SER A 82 9.87 13.09 15.73
N THR A 83 10.81 13.68 16.46
CA THR A 83 12.25 13.55 16.24
C THR A 83 12.74 12.11 16.40
N GLU A 84 12.37 11.46 17.50
CA GLU A 84 12.73 10.06 17.74
C GLU A 84 12.07 9.13 16.73
N LYS A 85 10.82 9.42 16.33
CA LYS A 85 10.10 8.66 15.31
C LYS A 85 10.83 8.69 13.97
N VAL A 86 11.25 9.86 13.49
CA VAL A 86 12.05 9.97 12.25
C VAL A 86 13.35 9.19 12.36
N TYR A 87 14.07 9.30 13.48
CA TYR A 87 15.31 8.56 13.69
C TYR A 87 15.11 7.05 13.57
N GLN A 88 14.08 6.49 14.23
CA GLN A 88 13.79 5.07 14.18
C GLN A 88 13.41 4.60 12.77
N VAL A 89 12.57 5.37 12.07
CA VAL A 89 12.17 5.09 10.68
C VAL A 89 13.41 4.99 9.78
N PHE A 90 14.29 6.00 9.82
CA PHE A 90 15.51 5.97 9.02
C PHE A 90 16.46 4.84 9.42
N LYS A 91 16.63 4.60 10.73
CA LYS A 91 17.49 3.52 11.22
C LYS A 91 17.05 2.16 10.69
N GLN A 92 15.75 1.87 10.67
CA GLN A 92 15.22 0.63 10.12
C GLN A 92 15.49 0.50 8.62
N VAL A 93 15.18 1.54 7.83
CA VAL A 93 15.45 1.58 6.39
C VAL A 93 16.93 1.37 6.08
N PHE A 94 17.83 2.07 6.78
CA PHE A 94 19.28 1.92 6.58
C PHE A 94 19.80 0.54 7.00
N THR A 95 19.27 -0.02 8.09
CA THR A 95 19.63 -1.37 8.55
C THR A 95 19.25 -2.40 7.49
N LEU A 96 18.06 -2.27 6.91
CA LEU A 96 17.59 -3.13 5.83
C LEU A 96 18.47 -2.97 4.58
N ALA A 97 18.77 -1.73 4.16
CA ALA A 97 19.69 -1.44 3.05
C ALA A 97 21.06 -2.11 3.22
N LYS A 98 21.64 -2.04 4.42
CA LYS A 98 22.92 -2.68 4.75
C LYS A 98 22.86 -4.21 4.65
N SER A 99 21.71 -4.82 4.98
CA SER A 99 21.55 -6.28 4.95
C SER A 99 21.42 -6.85 3.54
N ILE A 100 20.77 -6.12 2.63
CA ILE A 100 20.46 -6.58 1.26
C ILE A 100 21.51 -6.16 0.23
N SER A 101 22.30 -5.13 0.54
CA SER A 101 23.37 -4.63 -0.32
C SER A 101 24.60 -4.42 0.53
N THR A 102 25.70 -5.05 0.15
CA THR A 102 27.04 -4.72 0.65
C THR A 102 27.38 -3.33 0.13
N LEU A 103 26.82 -2.31 0.76
CA LEU A 103 27.13 -0.91 0.53
C LEU A 103 28.63 -0.71 0.82
N GLU A 104 29.47 -0.92 -0.18
CA GLU A 104 30.81 -0.39 -0.17
C GLU A 104 30.67 1.13 -0.37
N PHE A 105 30.66 1.87 0.74
CA PHE A 105 31.02 3.28 0.75
C PHE A 105 32.52 3.36 0.40
N LYS A 106 32.88 3.02 -0.84
CA LYS A 106 34.24 3.19 -1.35
C LYS A 106 34.49 4.68 -1.43
N GLU A 107 35.17 5.17 -0.39
CA GLU A 107 35.99 6.36 -0.30
C GLU A 107 36.06 7.18 -1.61
N LYS A 108 35.14 8.15 -1.77
CA LYS A 108 35.25 9.42 -2.53
C LYS A 108 33.86 9.94 -2.92
N THR A 109 33.13 10.47 -1.95
CA THR A 109 32.32 11.67 -2.18
C THR A 109 32.00 12.29 -0.84
N GLU A 110 32.35 13.57 -0.68
CA GLU A 110 31.94 14.47 0.41
C GLU A 110 30.42 14.75 0.37
N GLU A 111 29.59 13.78 -0.01
CA GLU A 111 28.15 13.90 0.07
C GLU A 111 27.73 13.80 1.53
N LYS A 112 27.58 14.95 2.14
CA LYS A 112 26.99 15.15 3.47
C LYS A 112 25.54 14.62 3.45
N ARG A 113 25.35 13.33 3.75
CA ARG A 113 24.03 12.67 3.76
C ARG A 113 23.28 12.95 5.05
N GLY A 114 22.56 14.06 5.06
CA GLY A 114 21.59 14.31 6.13
C GLY A 114 20.29 13.51 5.97
N LEU A 115 19.50 13.41 7.05
CA LEU A 115 18.09 13.03 7.01
C LEU A 115 17.30 14.06 6.20
N THR A 116 17.15 13.76 4.92
CA THR A 116 16.30 14.50 4.00
C THR A 116 15.26 13.55 3.45
N LEU A 117 14.09 14.08 3.07
CA LEU A 117 13.07 13.28 2.40
C LEU A 117 13.63 12.62 1.14
N VAL A 118 14.46 13.33 0.37
CA VAL A 118 15.10 12.82 -0.85
C VAL A 118 15.95 11.58 -0.58
N ASN A 119 16.78 11.62 0.46
CA ASN A 119 17.62 10.47 0.82
C ASN A 119 16.75 9.29 1.26
N TYR A 120 15.75 9.54 2.11
CA TYR A 120 14.79 8.52 2.53
C TYR A 120 14.13 7.82 1.34
N SER A 121 13.54 8.60 0.43
CA SER A 121 12.84 8.08 -0.76
C SER A 121 13.78 7.25 -1.62
N SER A 122 15.03 7.71 -1.81
CA SER A 122 16.05 6.97 -2.56
C SER A 122 16.38 5.62 -1.91
N TYR A 123 16.62 5.57 -0.60
CA TYR A 123 16.90 4.29 0.08
C TYR A 123 15.70 3.36 0.04
N LEU A 124 14.52 3.85 0.42
CA LEU A 124 13.27 3.08 0.42
C LEU A 124 13.01 2.43 -0.95
N LEU A 125 13.06 3.22 -2.01
CA LEU A 125 12.82 2.75 -3.37
C LEU A 125 13.84 1.68 -3.78
N ASN A 126 15.13 1.96 -3.58
CA ASN A 126 16.16 1.04 -4.05
C ASN A 126 16.24 -0.24 -3.22
N ILE A 127 15.89 -0.23 -1.93
CA ILE A 127 15.74 -1.44 -1.13
C ILE A 127 14.69 -2.37 -1.76
N ASN A 128 13.51 -1.82 -2.05
CA ASN A 128 12.44 -2.58 -2.66
C ASN A 128 12.83 -3.10 -4.05
N ARG A 129 13.54 -2.30 -4.86
CA ARG A 129 14.10 -2.77 -6.14
C ARG A 129 15.07 -3.95 -5.97
N LEU A 130 15.93 -3.93 -4.95
CA LEU A 130 16.84 -5.05 -4.68
C LEU A 130 16.10 -6.31 -4.22
N LEU A 131 15.02 -6.17 -3.45
CA LEU A 131 14.15 -7.29 -3.09
C LEU A 131 13.49 -7.90 -4.32
N LEU A 132 12.99 -7.06 -5.25
CA LEU A 132 12.45 -7.52 -6.53
C LEU A 132 13.48 -8.32 -7.34
N TRP A 133 14.72 -7.85 -7.42
CA TRP A 133 15.77 -8.52 -8.17
C TRP A 133 16.00 -9.97 -7.74
N LYS A 134 15.80 -10.30 -6.46
CA LYS A 134 15.92 -11.68 -5.96
C LYS A 134 14.83 -12.61 -6.48
N LYS A 135 13.68 -12.07 -6.88
CA LYS A 135 12.53 -12.82 -7.42
C LYS A 135 12.50 -12.86 -8.94
N LEU A 136 13.09 -11.86 -9.61
CA LEU A 136 13.21 -11.86 -11.05
C LEU A 136 14.20 -12.94 -11.52
N ARG A 137 13.76 -13.75 -12.49
CA ARG A 137 14.59 -14.81 -13.09
C ARG A 137 15.87 -14.22 -13.68
N GLY A 138 17.04 -14.70 -13.26
CA GLY A 138 18.32 -14.16 -13.72
C GLY A 138 18.80 -12.93 -12.95
N GLY A 139 18.01 -12.43 -11.99
CA GLY A 139 18.22 -11.15 -11.34
C GLY A 139 19.38 -11.14 -10.34
N GLU A 140 19.52 -12.20 -9.55
CA GLU A 140 20.67 -12.35 -8.65
C GLU A 140 21.98 -12.52 -9.44
N GLU A 141 21.99 -13.31 -10.52
CA GLU A 141 23.18 -13.43 -11.37
C GLU A 141 23.52 -12.10 -12.05
N TYR A 142 22.51 -11.33 -12.47
CA TYR A 142 22.70 -10.00 -13.04
C TYR A 142 23.35 -9.04 -12.03
N LEU A 143 22.84 -8.99 -10.80
CA LEU A 143 23.41 -8.14 -9.75
C LEU A 143 24.81 -8.58 -9.28
N SER A 144 25.15 -9.85 -9.47
CA SER A 144 26.43 -10.44 -9.03
C SER A 144 27.59 -10.20 -10.00
N ARG A 145 27.34 -9.68 -11.20
CA ARG A 145 28.39 -9.39 -12.19
C ARG A 145 29.42 -8.41 -11.61
N GLU A 146 30.71 -8.61 -11.90
CA GLU A 146 31.82 -7.82 -11.34
C GLU A 146 31.64 -6.32 -11.56
N GLU A 147 31.12 -5.94 -12.73
CA GLU A 147 30.86 -4.56 -13.12
C GLU A 147 29.63 -3.94 -12.40
N ILE A 148 28.73 -4.76 -11.83
CA ILE A 148 27.50 -4.30 -11.15
C ILE A 148 27.61 -4.42 -9.63
N LYS A 149 28.25 -5.47 -9.11
CA LYS A 149 28.21 -5.82 -7.68
C LYS A 149 28.76 -4.71 -6.77
N HIS A 150 29.70 -3.91 -7.26
CA HIS A 150 30.29 -2.76 -6.56
C HIS A 150 29.59 -1.42 -6.81
N LEU A 151 28.55 -1.38 -7.65
CA LEU A 151 27.83 -0.14 -7.94
C LEU A 151 27.06 0.37 -6.72
N PRO A 152 26.94 1.70 -6.54
CA PRO A 152 26.05 2.30 -5.56
C PRO A 152 24.60 1.82 -5.73
N LEU A 153 23.86 1.82 -4.62
CA LEU A 153 22.46 1.39 -4.55
C LEU A 153 21.56 2.07 -5.59
N GLU A 154 21.73 3.38 -5.79
CA GLU A 154 20.99 4.16 -6.79
C GLU A 154 21.25 3.67 -8.22
N LYS A 155 22.52 3.39 -8.55
CA LYS A 155 22.89 2.87 -9.88
C LYS A 155 22.34 1.46 -10.09
N LYS A 156 22.38 0.59 -9.07
CA LYS A 156 21.77 -0.75 -9.13
C LYS A 156 20.25 -0.67 -9.33
N GLY A 157 19.59 0.29 -8.69
CA GLY A 157 18.17 0.53 -8.86
C GLY A 157 17.82 1.01 -10.27
N ALA A 158 18.62 1.89 -10.86
CA ALA A 158 18.44 2.35 -12.24
C ALA A 158 18.48 1.19 -13.25
N LEU A 159 19.35 0.19 -13.01
CA LEU A 159 19.43 -1.00 -13.88
C LEU A 159 18.14 -1.82 -13.94
N LEU A 160 17.30 -1.79 -12.89
CA LEU A 160 16.03 -2.54 -12.90
C LEU A 160 15.11 -2.05 -14.02
N ARG A 161 15.06 -0.73 -14.22
CA ARG A 161 14.26 -0.11 -15.27
C ARG A 161 14.70 -0.60 -16.65
N ASP A 162 15.99 -0.53 -16.91
CA ASP A 162 16.56 -0.94 -18.20
C ASP A 162 16.36 -2.44 -18.45
N TRP A 163 16.57 -3.26 -17.41
CA TRP A 163 16.35 -4.71 -17.49
C TRP A 163 14.89 -5.05 -17.78
N ILE A 164 13.93 -4.40 -17.10
CA ILE A 164 12.50 -4.60 -17.38
C ILE A 164 12.19 -4.19 -18.82
N ALA A 165 12.72 -3.07 -19.30
CA ALA A 165 12.50 -2.64 -20.69
C ALA A 165 12.96 -3.70 -21.72
N GLU A 166 14.06 -4.39 -21.44
CA GLU A 166 14.59 -5.48 -22.27
C GLU A 166 13.83 -6.80 -22.14
N ASN A 167 13.32 -7.13 -20.93
CA ASN A 167 12.79 -8.45 -20.60
C ASN A 167 11.25 -8.51 -20.45
N ARG A 168 10.54 -7.38 -20.49
CA ARG A 168 9.09 -7.28 -20.22
C ARG A 168 8.17 -8.16 -21.06
N LYS A 169 8.60 -8.57 -22.26
CA LYS A 169 7.73 -9.29 -23.21
C LYS A 169 7.40 -10.73 -22.81
N ASN A 170 8.15 -11.30 -21.86
CA ASN A 170 8.05 -12.72 -21.52
C ASN A 170 7.51 -12.98 -20.11
N ILE A 171 7.16 -11.94 -19.35
CA ILE A 171 6.73 -12.09 -17.96
C ILE A 171 5.22 -11.91 -17.90
N THR A 172 4.50 -13.03 -17.82
CA THR A 172 3.03 -13.07 -17.70
C THR A 172 2.57 -13.35 -16.28
N ALA A 173 3.42 -13.93 -15.43
CA ALA A 173 3.14 -14.12 -14.01
C ALA A 173 4.37 -13.76 -13.19
N LEU A 174 4.15 -13.06 -12.08
CA LEU A 174 5.20 -12.65 -11.17
C LEU A 174 4.75 -12.82 -9.71
N ASP A 175 5.52 -13.63 -8.98
CA ASP A 175 5.33 -13.86 -7.55
C ASP A 175 6.38 -13.06 -6.75
N LEU A 176 5.89 -12.06 -6.04
CA LEU A 176 6.61 -11.20 -5.11
C LEU A 176 6.09 -11.36 -3.69
N SER A 177 5.39 -12.45 -3.39
CA SER A 177 4.88 -12.73 -2.05
C SER A 177 6.02 -12.97 -1.05
N ARG A 178 5.80 -12.54 0.20
CA ARG A 178 6.71 -12.80 1.35
C ARG A 178 8.16 -12.35 1.13
N ILE A 179 8.37 -11.13 0.60
CA ILE A 179 9.73 -10.58 0.44
C ILE A 179 9.96 -9.26 1.18
N ASP A 180 9.08 -8.93 2.11
CA ASP A 180 9.16 -7.70 2.93
C ASP A 180 9.13 -6.42 2.09
N LEU A 181 8.39 -6.39 0.97
CA LEU A 181 8.19 -5.14 0.23
C LEU A 181 7.44 -4.15 1.11
N THR A 182 8.02 -2.97 1.31
CA THR A 182 7.39 -1.83 1.97
C THR A 182 6.80 -0.83 0.97
N TYR A 183 7.27 -0.88 -0.28
CA TYR A 183 6.86 0.01 -1.35
C TYR A 183 7.01 -0.74 -2.68
N LEU A 184 5.98 -0.75 -3.52
CA LEU A 184 6.07 -1.39 -4.82
C LEU A 184 6.74 -0.43 -5.83
N PRO A 185 7.96 -0.72 -6.33
CA PRO A 185 8.62 0.14 -7.30
C PRO A 185 7.78 0.26 -8.58
N PRO A 186 7.53 1.49 -9.08
CA PRO A 186 6.66 1.71 -10.24
C PRO A 186 7.20 1.08 -11.52
N GLU A 187 8.50 0.75 -11.59
CA GLU A 187 9.08 0.03 -12.73
C GLU A 187 8.39 -1.31 -13.00
N ILE A 188 7.81 -1.96 -11.99
CA ILE A 188 7.08 -3.23 -12.19
C ILE A 188 5.88 -3.06 -13.13
N CYS A 189 5.31 -1.86 -13.17
CA CYS A 189 4.13 -1.54 -13.97
C CYS A 189 4.46 -1.45 -15.47
N GLN A 190 5.74 -1.52 -15.84
CA GLN A 190 6.19 -1.60 -17.23
C GLN A 190 6.08 -3.02 -17.83
N LEU A 191 5.76 -4.02 -17.00
CA LEU A 191 5.48 -5.40 -17.42
C LEU A 191 4.09 -5.50 -18.06
N SER A 192 3.93 -4.89 -19.24
CA SER A 192 2.64 -4.74 -19.93
C SER A 192 1.99 -6.04 -20.43
N GLN A 193 2.59 -7.20 -20.18
CA GLN A 193 2.02 -8.52 -20.51
C GLN A 193 1.70 -9.34 -19.24
N LEU A 194 1.87 -8.73 -18.06
CA LEU A 194 1.64 -9.38 -16.79
C LEU A 194 0.14 -9.62 -16.58
N GLN A 195 -0.22 -10.88 -16.41
CA GLN A 195 -1.58 -11.37 -16.16
C GLN A 195 -1.79 -11.71 -14.69
N THR A 196 -0.75 -12.16 -13.99
CA THR A 196 -0.81 -12.48 -12.55
C THR A 196 0.28 -11.74 -11.80
N LEU A 197 -0.11 -10.97 -10.78
CA LEU A 197 0.80 -10.32 -9.85
C LEU A 197 0.43 -10.73 -8.41
N ASP A 198 1.32 -11.48 -7.79
CA ASP A 198 1.19 -11.90 -6.39
C ASP A 198 2.10 -11.06 -5.49
N LEU A 199 1.49 -10.29 -4.61
CA LEU A 199 2.12 -9.39 -3.65
C LEU A 199 1.70 -9.71 -2.21
N ARG A 200 1.17 -10.92 -1.97
CA ARG A 200 0.67 -11.32 -0.65
C ARG A 200 1.77 -11.31 0.41
N GLU A 201 1.37 -11.05 1.65
CA GLU A 201 2.25 -11.16 2.83
C GLU A 201 3.50 -10.28 2.72
N ASN A 202 3.29 -9.02 2.32
CA ASN A 202 4.31 -7.99 2.32
C ASN A 202 3.91 -6.88 3.33
N GLN A 203 4.59 -5.74 3.26
CA GLN A 203 4.37 -4.59 4.12
C GLN A 203 3.98 -3.38 3.26
N LEU A 204 3.23 -3.57 2.17
CA LEU A 204 2.85 -2.48 1.28
C LEU A 204 1.86 -1.55 1.98
N THR A 205 2.16 -0.25 2.03
CA THR A 205 1.26 0.78 2.57
C THR A 205 0.37 1.43 1.52
N ALA A 206 0.85 1.45 0.27
CA ALA A 206 0.17 1.99 -0.88
C ALA A 206 0.63 1.30 -2.17
N LEU A 207 -0.19 1.40 -3.20
CA LEU A 207 0.18 1.04 -4.57
C LEU A 207 0.60 2.30 -5.35
N PRO A 208 1.56 2.19 -6.28
CA PRO A 208 1.88 3.26 -7.22
C PRO A 208 0.67 3.53 -8.14
N THR A 209 0.47 4.79 -8.57
CA THR A 209 -0.59 5.12 -9.54
C THR A 209 -0.33 4.46 -10.88
N GLU A 210 0.93 4.15 -11.19
CA GLU A 210 1.33 3.39 -12.38
C GLU A 210 0.76 1.98 -12.41
N ILE A 211 0.18 1.44 -11.32
CA ILE A 211 -0.44 0.10 -11.32
C ILE A 211 -1.44 -0.06 -12.47
N GLY A 212 -2.16 1.01 -12.83
CA GLY A 212 -3.11 1.03 -13.94
C GLY A 212 -2.50 0.78 -15.33
N GLN A 213 -1.17 0.80 -15.47
CA GLN A 213 -0.47 0.49 -16.72
C GLN A 213 -0.43 -1.02 -17.03
N LEU A 214 -0.74 -1.88 -16.05
CA LEU A 214 -0.80 -3.33 -16.22
C LEU A 214 -2.12 -3.76 -16.88
N SER A 215 -2.37 -3.31 -18.12
CA SER A 215 -3.65 -3.49 -18.81
C SER A 215 -4.08 -4.94 -19.07
N GLU A 216 -3.14 -5.89 -19.04
CA GLU A 216 -3.39 -7.33 -19.24
C GLU A 216 -3.59 -8.10 -17.91
N LEU A 217 -3.55 -7.39 -16.77
CA LEU A 217 -3.61 -8.03 -15.45
C LEU A 217 -5.00 -8.59 -15.19
N GLN A 218 -5.06 -9.88 -14.86
CA GLN A 218 -6.28 -10.64 -14.57
C GLN A 218 -6.39 -10.97 -13.08
N TYR A 219 -5.26 -11.25 -12.42
CA TYR A 219 -5.20 -11.68 -11.03
C TYR A 219 -4.24 -10.80 -10.24
N LEU A 220 -4.78 -10.07 -9.26
CA LEU A 220 -4.00 -9.23 -8.35
C LEU A 220 -4.21 -9.68 -6.90
N TYR A 221 -3.16 -10.27 -6.31
CA TYR A 221 -3.18 -10.72 -4.93
C TYR A 221 -2.41 -9.77 -4.02
N LEU A 222 -3.10 -9.12 -3.09
CA LEU A 222 -2.57 -8.12 -2.15
C LEU A 222 -2.92 -8.46 -0.69
N ASN A 223 -3.37 -9.68 -0.42
CA ASN A 223 -3.72 -10.13 0.92
C ASN A 223 -2.56 -9.95 1.91
N GLN A 224 -2.86 -9.68 3.18
CA GLN A 224 -1.85 -9.54 4.24
C GLN A 224 -0.81 -8.47 3.92
N ASN A 225 -1.29 -7.25 3.71
CA ASN A 225 -0.46 -6.05 3.55
C ASN A 225 -0.91 -4.97 4.55
N GLN A 226 -0.47 -3.73 4.37
CA GLN A 226 -0.81 -2.60 5.23
C GLN A 226 -1.45 -1.47 4.41
N LEU A 227 -2.15 -1.83 3.33
CA LEU A 227 -2.76 -0.86 2.42
C LEU A 227 -3.85 -0.09 3.14
N THR A 228 -3.77 1.23 3.10
CA THR A 228 -4.77 2.12 3.71
C THR A 228 -5.77 2.67 2.68
N SER A 229 -5.42 2.61 1.40
CA SER A 229 -6.24 3.09 0.29
C SER A 229 -5.79 2.44 -1.02
N LEU A 230 -6.66 2.44 -2.02
CA LEU A 230 -6.32 2.11 -3.41
C LEU A 230 -6.22 3.41 -4.24
N PRO A 231 -5.29 3.48 -5.22
CA PRO A 231 -5.27 4.56 -6.19
C PRO A 231 -6.49 4.47 -7.13
N ALA A 232 -6.96 5.61 -7.64
CA ALA A 232 -8.08 5.65 -8.59
C ALA A 232 -7.75 4.90 -9.90
N GLU A 233 -6.46 4.88 -10.25
CA GLU A 233 -5.90 4.18 -11.40
C GLU A 233 -6.06 2.65 -11.35
N ILE A 234 -6.50 2.07 -10.22
CA ILE A 234 -6.89 0.65 -10.17
C ILE A 234 -7.97 0.32 -11.22
N SER A 235 -8.84 1.28 -11.52
CA SER A 235 -9.88 1.18 -12.56
C SER A 235 -9.35 0.95 -13.97
N GLN A 236 -8.08 1.25 -14.23
CA GLN A 236 -7.47 1.08 -15.55
C GLN A 236 -7.12 -0.39 -15.85
N LEU A 237 -7.20 -1.27 -14.84
CA LEU A 237 -7.02 -2.71 -14.98
C LEU A 237 -8.26 -3.37 -15.60
N SER A 238 -8.51 -3.06 -16.88
CA SER A 238 -9.75 -3.43 -17.58
C SER A 238 -9.94 -4.95 -17.78
N GLN A 239 -8.91 -5.75 -17.61
CA GLN A 239 -8.95 -7.21 -17.69
C GLN A 239 -8.98 -7.90 -16.32
N LEU A 240 -9.05 -7.14 -15.22
CA LEU A 240 -8.94 -7.69 -13.87
C LEU A 240 -10.18 -8.52 -13.52
N GLN A 241 -9.97 -9.80 -13.20
CA GLN A 241 -11.01 -10.77 -12.84
C GLN A 241 -11.04 -11.02 -11.34
N GLU A 242 -9.87 -11.06 -10.70
CA GLU A 242 -9.77 -11.26 -9.26
C GLU A 242 -8.91 -10.19 -8.59
N LEU A 243 -9.50 -9.54 -7.60
CA LEU A 243 -8.83 -8.58 -6.73
C LEU A 243 -8.92 -9.05 -5.28
N HIS A 244 -7.80 -9.48 -4.73
CA HIS A 244 -7.72 -9.98 -3.37
C HIS A 244 -6.99 -9.00 -2.46
N LEU A 245 -7.70 -8.41 -1.51
CA LEU A 245 -7.26 -7.33 -0.61
C LEU A 245 -7.51 -7.67 0.86
N SER A 246 -7.73 -8.94 1.20
CA SER A 246 -8.02 -9.33 2.58
C SER A 246 -6.86 -9.01 3.53
N GLN A 247 -7.17 -8.77 4.82
CA GLN A 247 -6.16 -8.50 5.84
C GLN A 247 -5.28 -7.28 5.47
N ASN A 248 -5.94 -6.14 5.26
CA ASN A 248 -5.32 -4.83 5.01
C ASN A 248 -5.91 -3.78 5.99
N GLN A 249 -5.67 -2.49 5.76
CA GLN A 249 -6.13 -1.38 6.60
C GLN A 249 -7.00 -0.39 5.80
N LEU A 250 -7.72 -0.89 4.78
CA LEU A 250 -8.53 -0.05 3.91
C LEU A 250 -9.70 0.54 4.69
N THR A 251 -9.87 1.86 4.66
CA THR A 251 -11.00 2.55 5.32
C THR A 251 -12.12 2.92 4.35
N ALA A 252 -11.80 2.99 3.05
CA ALA A 252 -12.74 3.23 1.96
C ALA A 252 -12.20 2.65 0.64
N LEU A 253 -13.10 2.45 -0.31
CA LEU A 253 -12.75 2.16 -1.71
C LEU A 253 -12.89 3.42 -2.57
N PRO A 254 -12.06 3.60 -3.61
CA PRO A 254 -12.30 4.63 -4.61
C PRO A 254 -13.60 4.35 -5.38
N ALA A 255 -14.33 5.39 -5.77
CA ALA A 255 -15.54 5.26 -6.58
C ALA A 255 -15.23 4.59 -7.94
N GLU A 256 -14.01 4.76 -8.43
CA GLU A 256 -13.50 4.18 -9.66
C GLU A 256 -13.47 2.64 -9.62
N ILE A 257 -13.62 1.99 -8.45
CA ILE A 257 -13.72 0.52 -8.36
C ILE A 257 -14.82 -0.03 -9.28
N GLY A 258 -15.94 0.70 -9.43
CA GLY A 258 -17.06 0.30 -10.29
C GLY A 258 -16.77 0.30 -11.79
N GLN A 259 -15.55 0.64 -12.21
CA GLN A 259 -15.12 0.61 -13.61
C GLN A 259 -14.46 -0.72 -14.01
N LEU A 260 -14.21 -1.63 -13.06
CA LEU A 260 -13.61 -2.95 -13.32
C LEU A 260 -14.65 -3.90 -13.93
N SER A 261 -14.85 -3.79 -15.25
CA SER A 261 -15.95 -4.47 -15.96
C SER A 261 -15.87 -5.99 -15.98
N GLU A 262 -14.66 -6.56 -15.85
CA GLU A 262 -14.41 -8.00 -15.88
C GLU A 262 -14.28 -8.62 -14.47
N LEU A 263 -14.43 -7.83 -13.40
CA LEU A 263 -14.17 -8.30 -12.04
C LEU A 263 -15.25 -9.28 -11.59
N GLN A 264 -14.81 -10.48 -11.22
CA GLN A 264 -15.65 -11.60 -10.76
C GLN A 264 -15.51 -11.83 -9.26
N THR A 265 -14.31 -11.66 -8.72
CA THR A 265 -14.01 -11.85 -7.29
C THR A 265 -13.41 -10.59 -6.69
N LEU A 266 -14.03 -10.10 -5.62
CA LEU A 266 -13.52 -9.00 -4.81
C LEU A 266 -13.45 -9.42 -3.34
N ASP A 267 -12.23 -9.62 -2.84
CA ASP A 267 -11.98 -9.98 -1.44
C ASP A 267 -11.48 -8.78 -0.64
N LEU A 268 -12.32 -8.28 0.26
CA LEU A 268 -12.08 -7.14 1.14
C LEU A 268 -12.22 -7.53 2.61
N ARG A 269 -12.22 -8.83 2.92
CA ARG A 269 -12.36 -9.32 4.30
C ARG A 269 -11.23 -8.78 5.19
N GLU A 270 -11.51 -8.61 6.48
CA GLU A 270 -10.49 -8.18 7.46
C GLU A 270 -9.84 -6.84 7.06
N ASN A 271 -10.65 -5.80 6.91
CA ASN A 271 -10.24 -4.42 6.65
C ASN A 271 -10.91 -3.46 7.66
N GLU A 272 -10.75 -2.15 7.46
CA GLU A 272 -11.34 -1.11 8.31
C GLU A 272 -12.47 -0.35 7.58
N LEU A 273 -13.13 -0.97 6.60
CA LEU A 273 -14.14 -0.31 5.76
C LEU A 273 -15.36 0.07 6.60
N ASN A 274 -15.76 1.34 6.56
CA ASN A 274 -16.97 1.82 7.25
C ASN A 274 -18.16 2.04 6.32
N ASN A 275 -17.91 2.13 5.01
CA ASN A 275 -18.92 2.21 3.96
C ASN A 275 -18.41 1.59 2.65
N LEU A 276 -19.32 1.39 1.71
CA LEU A 276 -19.02 1.08 0.32
C LEU A 276 -19.46 2.24 -0.58
N PRO A 277 -18.72 2.55 -1.65
CA PRO A 277 -19.19 3.50 -2.65
C PRO A 277 -20.40 2.93 -3.40
N ALA A 278 -21.33 3.80 -3.80
CA ALA A 278 -22.49 3.44 -4.65
C ALA A 278 -22.05 2.76 -5.96
N GLU A 279 -20.86 3.12 -6.46
CA GLU A 279 -20.25 2.56 -7.64
C GLU A 279 -19.95 1.05 -7.54
N ILE A 280 -19.97 0.44 -6.35
CA ILE A 280 -19.84 -1.01 -6.23
C ILE A 280 -20.89 -1.73 -7.09
N GLY A 281 -22.12 -1.20 -7.16
CA GLY A 281 -23.20 -1.74 -7.97
C GLY A 281 -23.00 -1.62 -9.49
N ARG A 282 -21.86 -1.08 -9.96
CA ARG A 282 -21.51 -0.99 -11.38
C ARG A 282 -20.63 -2.13 -11.86
N LEU A 283 -20.29 -3.10 -11.01
CA LEU A 283 -19.51 -4.28 -11.37
C LEU A 283 -20.41 -5.36 -12.00
N PRO A 284 -20.43 -5.51 -13.33
CA PRO A 284 -21.48 -6.28 -14.00
C PRO A 284 -21.25 -7.80 -13.93
N GLN A 285 -20.00 -8.24 -13.67
CA GLN A 285 -19.59 -9.64 -13.66
C GLN A 285 -19.29 -10.17 -12.24
N LEU A 286 -19.50 -9.36 -11.19
CA LEU A 286 -19.10 -9.74 -9.84
C LEU A 286 -19.97 -10.89 -9.33
N GLN A 287 -19.32 -11.99 -8.96
CA GLN A 287 -19.94 -13.23 -8.48
C GLN A 287 -19.66 -13.44 -7.00
N TRP A 288 -18.48 -13.03 -6.53
CA TRP A 288 -18.04 -13.25 -5.15
C TRP A 288 -17.60 -11.93 -4.51
N LEU A 289 -18.24 -11.55 -3.41
CA LEU A 289 -17.93 -10.34 -2.64
C LEU A 289 -17.72 -10.67 -1.16
N GLY A 290 -16.45 -10.60 -0.73
CA GLY A 290 -16.05 -10.81 0.66
C GLY A 290 -15.88 -9.50 1.41
N LEU A 291 -16.72 -9.24 2.40
CA LEU A 291 -16.72 -8.03 3.24
C LEU A 291 -16.71 -8.35 4.75
N SER A 292 -16.48 -9.60 5.12
CA SER A 292 -16.39 -10.06 6.50
C SER A 292 -15.38 -9.25 7.32
N GLN A 293 -15.60 -9.10 8.62
CA GLN A 293 -14.65 -8.44 9.52
C GLN A 293 -14.25 -7.03 9.06
N ASN A 294 -15.26 -6.19 8.86
CA ASN A 294 -15.10 -4.76 8.57
C ASN A 294 -15.87 -3.93 9.63
N GLN A 295 -16.04 -2.63 9.38
CA GLN A 295 -16.75 -1.69 10.25
C GLN A 295 -18.02 -1.13 9.57
N LEU A 296 -18.61 -1.89 8.64
CA LEU A 296 -19.76 -1.45 7.85
C LEU A 296 -20.98 -1.28 8.76
N THR A 297 -21.63 -0.11 8.70
CA THR A 297 -22.87 0.19 9.42
C THR A 297 -24.11 0.09 8.54
N SER A 298 -23.94 0.23 7.22
CA SER A 298 -24.97 0.04 6.21
C SER A 298 -24.36 -0.42 4.88
N LEU A 299 -25.23 -0.83 3.95
CA LEU A 299 -24.90 -1.08 2.54
C LEU A 299 -25.57 -0.01 1.66
N PRO A 300 -24.95 0.38 0.53
CA PRO A 300 -25.61 1.23 -0.46
C PRO A 300 -26.77 0.48 -1.13
N GLU A 301 -27.81 1.21 -1.57
CA GLU A 301 -28.92 0.62 -2.34
C GLU A 301 -28.43 -0.04 -3.64
N GLU A 302 -27.34 0.49 -4.21
CA GLU A 302 -26.74 -0.02 -5.43
C GLU A 302 -26.20 -1.45 -5.31
N ILE A 303 -26.07 -2.00 -4.11
CA ILE A 303 -25.71 -3.42 -3.94
C ILE A 303 -26.65 -4.33 -4.74
N GLY A 304 -27.94 -4.00 -4.81
CA GLY A 304 -28.94 -4.76 -5.56
C GLY A 304 -28.70 -4.81 -7.08
N ARG A 305 -27.82 -3.97 -7.62
CA ARG A 305 -27.46 -3.96 -9.06
C ARG A 305 -26.45 -5.03 -9.43
N LEU A 306 -25.85 -5.73 -8.47
CA LEU A 306 -24.90 -6.82 -8.70
C LEU A 306 -25.61 -8.10 -9.17
N SER A 307 -26.15 -8.06 -10.39
CA SER A 307 -27.05 -9.09 -10.92
C SER A 307 -26.44 -10.49 -11.09
N GLN A 308 -25.10 -10.62 -11.05
CA GLN A 308 -24.37 -11.88 -11.13
C GLN A 308 -23.85 -12.37 -9.77
N LEU A 309 -24.12 -11.65 -8.68
CA LEU A 309 -23.56 -11.98 -7.38
C LEU A 309 -24.19 -13.27 -6.84
N GLN A 310 -23.32 -14.22 -6.50
CA GLN A 310 -23.67 -15.55 -5.99
C GLN A 310 -23.34 -15.65 -4.50
N GLU A 311 -22.19 -15.12 -4.08
CA GLU A 311 -21.75 -15.19 -2.69
C GLU A 311 -21.47 -13.79 -2.12
N LEU A 312 -22.12 -13.48 -1.00
CA LEU A 312 -21.96 -12.24 -0.27
C LEU A 312 -21.68 -12.53 1.20
N TYR A 313 -20.45 -12.22 1.64
CA TYR A 313 -20.03 -12.39 3.03
C TYR A 313 -19.96 -11.04 3.74
N LEU A 314 -20.81 -10.84 4.73
CA LEU A 314 -20.95 -9.61 5.51
C LEU A 314 -20.82 -9.86 7.02
N ASN A 315 -20.42 -11.07 7.43
CA ASN A 315 -20.30 -11.42 8.83
C ASN A 315 -19.29 -10.56 9.58
N GLN A 316 -19.48 -10.40 10.90
CA GLN A 316 -18.58 -9.61 11.76
C GLN A 316 -18.47 -8.16 11.29
N ASN A 317 -19.62 -7.52 11.07
CA ASN A 317 -19.73 -6.08 10.78
C ASN A 317 -20.61 -5.39 11.84
N GLN A 318 -21.01 -4.14 11.59
CA GLN A 318 -21.84 -3.33 12.47
C GLN A 318 -23.18 -2.98 11.81
N LEU A 319 -23.66 -3.81 10.87
CA LEU A 319 -24.86 -3.52 10.09
C LEU A 319 -26.09 -3.48 11.00
N THR A 320 -26.82 -2.37 10.98
CA THR A 320 -28.08 -2.22 11.73
C THR A 320 -29.32 -2.56 10.91
N SER A 321 -29.22 -2.50 9.59
CA SER A 321 -30.27 -2.84 8.63
C SER A 321 -29.67 -3.24 7.28
N LEU A 322 -30.49 -3.87 6.44
CA LEU A 322 -30.19 -4.10 5.02
C LEU A 322 -31.08 -3.21 4.14
N PRO A 323 -30.59 -2.74 2.98
CA PRO A 323 -31.44 -2.08 1.98
C PRO A 323 -32.45 -3.06 1.40
N ALA A 324 -33.62 -2.59 0.99
CA ALA A 324 -34.65 -3.40 0.32
C ALA A 324 -34.12 -4.01 -1.00
N GLU A 325 -33.21 -3.28 -1.64
CA GLU A 325 -32.52 -3.67 -2.87
C GLU A 325 -31.71 -4.96 -2.73
N ILE A 326 -31.43 -5.44 -1.50
CA ILE A 326 -30.82 -6.76 -1.32
C ILE A 326 -31.62 -7.86 -2.01
N GLY A 327 -32.95 -7.75 -2.06
CA GLY A 327 -33.83 -8.70 -2.74
C GLY A 327 -33.67 -8.74 -4.26
N GLN A 328 -32.96 -7.77 -4.85
CA GLN A 328 -32.69 -7.72 -6.30
C GLN A 328 -31.53 -8.63 -6.72
N LEU A 329 -30.77 -9.19 -5.77
CA LEU A 329 -29.66 -10.11 -6.02
C LEU A 329 -30.17 -11.50 -6.46
N SER A 330 -30.72 -11.56 -7.67
CA SER A 330 -31.47 -12.73 -8.16
C SER A 330 -30.67 -14.03 -8.32
N GLN A 331 -29.34 -13.95 -8.32
CA GLN A 331 -28.42 -15.10 -8.41
C GLN A 331 -27.76 -15.43 -7.06
N LEU A 332 -28.13 -14.77 -5.97
CA LEU A 332 -27.46 -14.97 -4.69
C LEU A 332 -27.81 -16.33 -4.10
N GLU A 333 -26.78 -17.13 -3.86
CA GLU A 333 -26.84 -18.48 -3.30
C GLU A 333 -26.41 -18.49 -1.83
N TRP A 334 -25.43 -17.63 -1.47
CA TRP A 334 -24.86 -17.56 -0.13
C TRP A 334 -24.87 -16.14 0.43
N LEU A 335 -25.53 -15.95 1.58
CA LEU A 335 -25.57 -14.69 2.31
C LEU A 335 -25.16 -14.89 3.78
N ASP A 336 -23.96 -14.42 4.14
CA ASP A 336 -23.46 -14.45 5.51
C ASP A 336 -23.62 -13.11 6.21
N LEU A 337 -24.52 -13.03 7.18
CA LEU A 337 -24.80 -11.84 7.99
C LEU A 337 -24.51 -12.10 9.48
N ASN A 338 -23.82 -13.18 9.81
CA ASN A 338 -23.48 -13.58 11.16
C ASN A 338 -22.77 -12.45 11.93
N GLN A 339 -23.02 -12.29 13.23
CA GLN A 339 -22.35 -11.29 14.07
C GLN A 339 -22.47 -9.85 13.52
N ASN A 340 -23.71 -9.41 13.33
CA ASN A 340 -24.07 -8.02 13.02
C ASN A 340 -25.02 -7.45 14.09
N GLN A 341 -25.60 -6.27 13.83
CA GLN A 341 -26.52 -5.57 14.74
C GLN A 341 -27.93 -5.46 14.15
N LEU A 342 -28.31 -6.38 13.25
CA LEU A 342 -29.60 -6.33 12.56
C LEU A 342 -30.74 -6.55 13.55
N THR A 343 -31.75 -5.68 13.51
CA THR A 343 -32.96 -5.77 14.34
C THR A 343 -34.17 -6.34 13.59
N SER A 344 -34.16 -6.20 12.26
CA SER A 344 -35.13 -6.77 11.31
C SER A 344 -34.47 -7.03 9.95
N LEU A 345 -35.17 -7.77 9.09
CA LEU A 345 -34.83 -7.95 7.69
C LEU A 345 -35.86 -7.23 6.80
N PRO A 346 -35.49 -6.70 5.62
CA PRO A 346 -36.46 -6.20 4.65
C PRO A 346 -37.32 -7.36 4.12
N GLU A 347 -38.59 -7.09 3.81
CA GLU A 347 -39.51 -8.12 3.27
C GLU A 347 -39.00 -8.68 1.93
N GLU A 348 -38.26 -7.84 1.19
CA GLU A 348 -37.61 -8.16 -0.08
C GLU A 348 -36.56 -9.27 0.03
N ILE A 349 -36.07 -9.61 1.23
CA ILE A 349 -35.16 -10.77 1.38
C ILE A 349 -35.83 -12.07 0.90
N GLY A 350 -37.16 -12.16 0.96
CA GLY A 350 -37.94 -13.28 0.40
C GLY A 350 -37.93 -13.36 -1.14
N GLN A 351 -37.38 -12.37 -1.83
CA GLN A 351 -37.23 -12.36 -3.30
C GLN A 351 -35.97 -13.09 -3.78
N LEU A 352 -35.05 -13.44 -2.87
CA LEU A 352 -33.81 -14.16 -3.15
C LEU A 352 -34.08 -15.64 -3.50
N SER A 353 -34.60 -15.87 -4.71
CA SER A 353 -35.12 -17.17 -5.14
C SER A 353 -34.08 -18.28 -5.28
N GLN A 354 -32.79 -17.94 -5.37
CA GLN A 354 -31.67 -18.89 -5.48
C GLN A 354 -30.94 -19.10 -4.15
N LEU A 355 -31.38 -18.46 -3.05
CA LEU A 355 -30.65 -18.49 -1.79
C LEU A 355 -30.69 -19.89 -1.17
N GLU A 356 -29.51 -20.49 -1.04
CA GLU A 356 -29.32 -21.81 -0.45
C GLU A 356 -28.89 -21.71 1.02
N TRP A 357 -28.12 -20.68 1.36
CA TRP A 357 -27.56 -20.49 2.69
C TRP A 357 -27.71 -19.05 3.18
N LEU A 358 -28.28 -18.90 4.37
CA LEU A 358 -28.46 -17.64 5.07
C LEU A 358 -28.07 -17.80 6.53
N ASP A 359 -26.98 -17.15 6.96
CA ASP A 359 -26.60 -17.10 8.37
C ASP A 359 -26.89 -15.74 8.98
N LEU A 360 -27.78 -15.74 9.97
CA LEU A 360 -28.22 -14.59 10.74
C LEU A 360 -27.82 -14.69 12.22
N ASN A 361 -27.02 -15.69 12.59
CA ASN A 361 -26.65 -15.94 13.96
C ASN A 361 -25.98 -14.71 14.60
N GLN A 362 -26.20 -14.53 15.90
CA GLN A 362 -25.61 -13.43 16.67
C GLN A 362 -25.95 -12.04 16.13
N ASN A 363 -27.18 -11.87 15.62
CA ASN A 363 -27.84 -10.58 15.39
C ASN A 363 -28.81 -10.23 16.54
N GLN A 364 -29.55 -9.13 16.40
CA GLN A 364 -30.53 -8.62 17.36
C GLN A 364 -31.97 -8.75 16.83
N LEU A 365 -32.23 -9.75 15.97
CA LEU A 365 -33.52 -9.93 15.30
C LEU A 365 -34.63 -10.19 16.32
N THR A 366 -35.72 -9.44 16.19
CA THR A 366 -36.91 -9.58 17.06
C THR A 366 -38.06 -10.34 16.41
N SER A 367 -38.03 -10.45 15.08
CA SER A 367 -38.92 -11.25 14.25
C SER A 367 -38.15 -11.72 13.01
N LEU A 368 -38.61 -12.82 12.42
CA LEU A 368 -38.11 -13.33 11.13
C LEU A 368 -39.11 -13.01 10.03
#